data_AF-A0A7Y4WUL4-F1
#
_entry.id   AF-A0A7Y4WUL4-F1
#
_cell.length_a   1.000
_cell.length_b   1.000
_cell.length_c   1.000
_cell.angle_alpha   90.00
_cell.angle_beta   90.00
_cell.angle_gamma   90.00
#
_symmetry.space_group_name_H-M   'P 1'
#
loop_
_entity.id
_entity.type
_entity.pdbx_description
1 polymer ?
#
loop_
_entity_poly.entity_id
_entity_poly.type
_entity_poly.pdbx_seq_one_letter_code
_entity_poly.pdbx_strand_id
1 'polypeptide(L)'
;IAIDARVHATSATAGGVPLEDLNTTLTATAGAVSASPLAFDVFGGRFDGGFELRLGDDLGLQLDANLTGLDVARLAAFGDADGTVTGRLDATGTFEGRGQDFEGVLTSATGDATVAIVDGTIRRLNLIRTIVLFFGRPEADAPAGTEAFQRIDARIRVADGVATADALTMRSPDVDLEAEGTLDLGTKALAGRARLLLSESLSGQAGTDLRRFTLEGDRIVLPATIGGTLGDPSVGIDARAAVGRALTNELRRRLGGVLERLRQPQPAAEPPPTP
;
A
#
# COMPACT_ATOMS: atom_id res chain seq x y z
N ILE A 1 -27.00 -18.53 31.57
CA ILE A 1 -25.91 -19.53 31.74
C ILE A 1 -24.76 -19.03 30.89
N ALA A 2 -23.55 -18.99 31.46
CA ALA A 2 -22.32 -18.71 30.74
C ALA A 2 -21.43 -19.95 30.82
N ILE A 3 -20.74 -20.26 29.73
CA ILE A 3 -19.78 -21.36 29.61
C ILE A 3 -18.42 -20.72 29.38
N ASP A 4 -17.48 -20.99 30.28
CA ASP A 4 -16.08 -20.60 30.13
C ASP A 4 -15.25 -21.84 29.83
N ALA A 5 -14.52 -21.83 28.72
CA ALA A 5 -13.69 -22.93 28.28
C ALA A 5 -12.28 -22.43 27.93
N ARG A 6 -11.25 -23.11 28.44
CA ARG A 6 -9.89 -22.93 27.94
C ARG A 6 -9.65 -23.94 26.83
N VAL A 7 -9.24 -23.45 25.67
CA VAL A 7 -8.97 -24.25 24.48
C VAL A 7 -7.48 -24.17 24.19
N HIS A 8 -6.85 -25.34 24.11
CA HIS A 8 -5.50 -25.50 23.63
C HIS A 8 -5.48 -26.61 22.59
N ALA A 9 -4.99 -26.33 21.39
CA ALA A 9 -4.89 -27.30 20.32
C ALA A 9 -3.59 -27.10 19.54
N THR A 10 -2.82 -28.17 19.39
CA THR A 10 -1.58 -28.15 18.58
C THR A 10 -1.87 -27.89 17.11
N SER A 11 -3.02 -28.35 16.62
CA SER A 11 -3.48 -28.10 15.25
C SER A 11 -5.00 -27.91 15.24
N ALA A 12 -5.48 -26.95 14.46
CA ALA A 12 -6.90 -26.71 14.23
C ALA A 12 -7.15 -26.29 12.78
N THR A 13 -8.43 -26.16 12.40
CA THR A 13 -8.82 -25.59 11.11
C THR A 13 -10.01 -24.68 11.32
N ALA A 14 -9.93 -23.47 10.77
CA ALA A 14 -11.01 -22.48 10.81
C ALA A 14 -11.24 -21.93 9.41
N GLY A 15 -12.46 -22.08 8.87
CA GLY A 15 -12.78 -21.58 7.51
C GLY A 15 -11.88 -22.16 6.40
N GLY A 16 -11.38 -23.39 6.59
CA GLY A 16 -10.42 -24.01 5.66
C GLY A 16 -8.97 -23.58 5.86
N VAL A 17 -8.69 -22.65 6.79
CA VAL A 17 -7.34 -22.20 7.13
C VAL A 17 -6.75 -23.12 8.22
N PRO A 18 -5.60 -23.76 7.97
CA PRO A 18 -4.90 -24.52 9.01
C PRO A 18 -4.29 -23.56 10.04
N LEU A 19 -4.49 -23.87 11.32
CA LEU A 19 -3.95 -23.13 12.46
C LEU A 19 -3.07 -24.06 13.29
N GLU A 20 -2.00 -23.53 13.83
CA GLU A 20 -1.07 -24.24 14.72
C GLU A 20 -1.03 -23.55 16.09
N ASP A 21 -0.75 -24.32 17.14
CA ASP A 21 -0.57 -23.81 18.52
C ASP A 21 -1.67 -22.85 19.00
N LEU A 22 -2.93 -23.21 18.72
CA LEU A 22 -4.10 -22.46 19.13
C LEU A 22 -4.23 -22.46 20.66
N ASN A 23 -4.32 -21.28 21.24
CA ASN A 23 -4.56 -21.07 22.66
C ASN A 23 -5.57 -19.93 22.85
N THR A 24 -6.67 -20.22 23.54
CA THR A 24 -7.66 -19.20 23.87
C THR A 24 -8.51 -19.53 25.09
N THR A 25 -9.12 -18.50 25.68
CA THR A 25 -10.27 -18.67 26.58
C THR A 25 -11.53 -18.24 25.84
N LEU A 26 -12.43 -19.20 25.63
CA LEU A 26 -13.73 -19.00 25.00
C LEU A 26 -14.79 -18.80 26.07
N THR A 27 -15.58 -17.73 25.94
CA THR A 27 -16.75 -17.46 26.77
C THR A 27 -17.98 -17.51 25.89
N ALA A 28 -18.96 -18.35 26.24
CA ALA A 28 -20.23 -18.44 25.52
C ALA A 28 -21.40 -18.17 26.46
N THR A 29 -22.29 -17.29 26.03
CA THR A 29 -23.55 -16.96 26.71
C THR A 29 -24.73 -17.24 25.79
N ALA A 30 -25.95 -16.95 26.23
CA ALA A 30 -27.14 -17.13 25.39
C ALA A 30 -27.18 -16.22 24.16
N GLY A 31 -26.46 -15.09 24.15
CA GLY A 31 -26.50 -14.10 23.07
C GLY A 31 -25.14 -13.68 22.53
N ALA A 32 -24.04 -14.30 22.97
CA ALA A 32 -22.71 -13.95 22.50
C ALA A 32 -21.71 -15.08 22.71
N VAL A 33 -20.71 -15.13 21.83
CA VAL A 33 -19.51 -15.96 21.93
C VAL A 33 -18.30 -15.05 21.80
N SER A 34 -17.35 -15.13 22.72
CA SER A 34 -16.11 -14.37 22.65
C SER A 34 -14.89 -15.24 22.93
N ALA A 35 -13.75 -14.82 22.40
CA ALA A 35 -12.46 -15.46 22.63
C ALA A 35 -11.42 -14.39 22.98
N SER A 36 -10.82 -14.47 24.17
CA SER A 36 -9.77 -13.54 24.60
C SER A 36 -8.93 -14.11 25.77
N PRO A 37 -7.59 -14.05 25.70
CA PRO A 37 -6.81 -13.80 24.49
C PRO A 37 -7.05 -14.93 23.48
N LEU A 38 -6.92 -14.64 22.19
CA LEU A 38 -6.90 -15.61 21.10
C LEU A 38 -5.54 -15.54 20.44
N ALA A 39 -4.80 -16.65 20.48
CA ALA A 39 -3.49 -16.74 19.84
C ALA A 39 -3.35 -18.05 19.07
N PHE A 40 -2.74 -17.98 17.89
CA PHE A 40 -2.42 -19.14 17.05
C PHE A 40 -1.42 -18.75 15.99
N ASP A 41 -0.70 -19.73 15.47
CA ASP A 41 0.20 -19.57 14.35
C ASP A 41 -0.55 -19.87 13.04
N VAL A 42 -0.36 -19.01 12.03
CA VAL A 42 -1.05 -19.09 10.75
C VAL A 42 -0.17 -18.55 9.63
N PHE A 43 -0.14 -19.26 8.49
CA PHE A 43 0.68 -18.89 7.34
C PHE A 43 2.14 -18.54 7.70
N GLY A 44 2.75 -19.27 8.65
CA GLY A 44 4.14 -19.05 9.06
C GLY A 44 4.41 -17.75 9.85
N GLY A 45 3.35 -17.07 10.29
CA GLY A 45 3.38 -15.98 11.26
C GLY A 45 2.48 -16.28 12.45
N ARG A 46 2.29 -15.28 13.31
CA ARG A 46 1.54 -15.41 14.56
C ARG A 46 0.40 -14.39 14.62
N PHE A 47 -0.77 -14.86 15.00
CA PHE A 47 -1.92 -14.05 15.37
C PHE A 47 -2.03 -13.98 16.89
N ASP A 48 -2.26 -12.78 17.41
CA ASP A 48 -2.68 -12.52 18.79
C ASP A 48 -3.82 -11.50 18.75
N GLY A 49 -4.87 -11.69 19.56
CA GLY A 49 -6.02 -10.79 19.53
C GLY A 49 -7.23 -11.31 20.30
N GLY A 50 -8.42 -10.99 19.80
CA GLY A 50 -9.67 -11.49 20.35
C GLY A 50 -10.85 -11.14 19.46
N PHE A 51 -11.97 -11.83 19.68
CA PHE A 51 -13.22 -11.49 19.01
C PHE A 51 -14.41 -11.58 19.96
N GLU A 52 -15.47 -10.87 19.61
CA GLU A 52 -16.81 -11.02 20.16
C GLU A 52 -17.81 -11.16 19.01
N LEU A 53 -18.54 -12.28 19.00
CA LEU A 53 -19.64 -12.56 18.11
C LEU A 53 -20.94 -12.48 18.90
N ARG A 54 -21.74 -11.44 18.66
CA ARG A 54 -23.09 -11.30 19.20
C ARG A 54 -24.07 -12.03 18.30
N LEU A 55 -24.94 -12.80 18.94
CA LEU A 55 -25.98 -13.62 18.33
C LEU A 55 -27.33 -12.94 18.59
N GLY A 56 -28.07 -12.64 17.53
CA GLY A 56 -29.38 -11.99 17.60
C GLY A 56 -30.11 -12.11 16.26
N ASP A 57 -31.03 -11.17 15.98
CA ASP A 57 -31.70 -11.08 14.68
C ASP A 57 -30.70 -10.81 13.53
N ASP A 58 -29.59 -10.13 13.85
CA ASP A 58 -28.38 -10.03 13.05
C ASP A 58 -27.19 -10.54 13.87
N LEU A 59 -26.21 -11.13 13.19
CA LEU A 59 -24.88 -11.38 13.74
C LEU A 59 -24.14 -10.06 13.84
N GLY A 60 -23.44 -9.85 14.96
CA GLY A 60 -22.52 -8.73 15.14
C GLY A 60 -21.13 -9.23 15.50
N LEU A 61 -20.11 -8.90 14.72
CA LEU A 61 -18.73 -9.28 14.99
C LEU A 61 -17.93 -8.06 15.42
N GLN A 62 -17.10 -8.21 16.43
CA GLN A 62 -15.98 -7.33 16.76
C GLN A 62 -14.71 -8.15 16.79
N LEU A 63 -13.64 -7.63 16.20
CA LEU A 63 -12.35 -8.30 16.06
C LEU A 63 -11.23 -7.31 16.37
N ASP A 64 -10.37 -7.70 17.30
CA ASP A 64 -9.07 -7.07 17.54
C ASP A 64 -7.99 -8.02 17.04
N ALA A 65 -7.14 -7.55 16.13
CA ALA A 65 -6.15 -8.36 15.45
C ALA A 65 -4.75 -7.75 15.55
N ASN A 66 -3.78 -8.58 15.95
CA ASN A 66 -2.36 -8.33 15.80
C ASN A 66 -1.72 -9.54 15.11
N LEU A 67 -1.17 -9.31 13.92
CA LEU A 67 -0.49 -10.28 13.09
C LEU A 67 0.99 -9.90 13.01
N THR A 68 1.86 -10.87 13.25
CA THR A 68 3.31 -10.67 13.16
C THR A 68 3.96 -11.71 12.28
N GLY A 69 4.82 -11.25 11.38
CA GLY A 69 5.65 -12.07 10.51
C GLY A 69 4.86 -13.04 9.64
N LEU A 70 3.66 -12.70 9.17
CA LEU A 70 2.89 -13.57 8.29
C LEU A 70 3.60 -13.72 6.92
N ASP A 71 3.63 -14.94 6.37
CA ASP A 71 4.17 -15.20 5.03
C ASP A 71 3.14 -14.79 3.97
N VAL A 72 3.42 -13.68 3.29
CA VAL A 72 2.51 -13.09 2.30
C VAL A 72 2.30 -14.02 1.11
N ALA A 73 3.29 -14.84 0.73
CA ALA A 73 3.14 -15.75 -0.40
C ALA A 73 2.12 -16.86 -0.08
N ARG A 74 2.14 -17.39 1.16
CA ARG A 74 1.17 -18.40 1.61
C ARG A 74 -0.25 -17.84 1.70
N LEU A 75 -0.39 -16.61 2.21
CA LEU A 75 -1.69 -15.92 2.24
C LEU A 75 -2.21 -15.65 0.82
N ALA A 76 -1.35 -15.18 -0.08
CA ALA A 76 -1.72 -14.94 -1.47
C ALA A 76 -2.16 -16.22 -2.19
N ALA A 77 -1.46 -17.35 -1.95
CA ALA A 77 -1.86 -18.66 -2.48
C ALA A 77 -3.23 -19.11 -1.97
N PHE A 78 -3.55 -18.86 -0.68
CA PHE A 78 -4.87 -19.15 -0.12
C PHE A 78 -5.99 -18.28 -0.76
N GLY A 79 -5.67 -17.05 -1.16
CA GLY A 79 -6.60 -16.09 -1.75
C GLY A 79 -6.71 -16.10 -3.28
N ASP A 80 -6.29 -17.19 -3.94
CA ASP A 80 -6.22 -17.35 -5.41
C ASP A 80 -5.32 -16.32 -6.12
N ALA A 81 -4.31 -15.81 -5.43
CA ALA A 81 -3.34 -14.83 -5.94
C ALA A 81 -1.91 -15.39 -5.88
N ASP A 82 -1.73 -16.69 -6.16
CA ASP A 82 -0.45 -17.37 -5.92
C ASP A 82 0.76 -16.69 -6.61
N GLY A 83 1.75 -16.43 -5.77
CA GLY A 83 2.96 -15.67 -5.99
C GLY A 83 2.80 -14.34 -6.73
N THR A 84 1.67 -13.66 -6.64
CA THR A 84 1.61 -12.26 -7.11
C THR A 84 2.47 -11.36 -6.24
N VAL A 85 2.57 -11.66 -4.95
CA VAL A 85 3.32 -10.91 -3.95
C VAL A 85 4.01 -11.85 -2.96
N THR A 86 5.17 -11.42 -2.44
CA THR A 86 5.92 -12.09 -1.38
C THR A 86 6.32 -11.07 -0.30
N GLY A 87 6.86 -11.56 0.83
CA GLY A 87 7.36 -10.74 1.92
C GLY A 87 6.89 -11.23 3.29
N ARG A 88 7.24 -10.48 4.33
CA ARG A 88 6.77 -10.72 5.70
C ARG A 88 5.83 -9.59 6.12
N LEU A 89 4.60 -9.95 6.50
CA LEU A 89 3.55 -9.00 6.87
C LEU A 89 3.38 -8.92 8.38
N ASP A 90 3.42 -7.69 8.88
CA ASP A 90 2.92 -7.31 10.20
C ASP A 90 1.67 -6.46 10.00
N ALA A 91 0.63 -6.72 10.78
CA ALA A 91 -0.60 -5.94 10.71
C ALA A 91 -1.27 -5.83 12.09
N THR A 92 -1.84 -4.66 12.38
CA THR A 92 -2.67 -4.44 13.56
C THR A 92 -3.96 -3.77 13.13
N GLY A 93 -5.10 -4.18 13.65
CA GLY A 93 -6.35 -3.54 13.32
C GLY A 93 -7.51 -3.93 14.23
N THR A 94 -8.56 -3.14 14.15
CA THR A 94 -9.83 -3.35 14.84
C THR A 94 -10.96 -3.25 13.84
N PHE A 95 -11.82 -4.26 13.83
CA PHE A 95 -12.90 -4.35 12.86
C PHE A 95 -14.21 -4.68 13.55
N GLU A 96 -15.31 -4.15 13.03
CA GLU A 96 -16.65 -4.55 13.39
C GLU A 96 -17.54 -4.70 12.17
N GLY A 97 -18.55 -5.56 12.25
CA GLY A 97 -19.50 -5.78 11.16
C GLY A 97 -20.81 -6.35 11.67
N ARG A 98 -21.88 -6.21 10.89
CA ARG A 98 -23.21 -6.74 11.22
C ARG A 98 -23.93 -7.29 9.99
N GLY A 99 -24.61 -8.43 10.13
CA GLY A 99 -25.43 -8.96 9.05
C GLY A 99 -26.17 -10.24 9.41
N GLN A 100 -27.08 -10.64 8.53
CA GLN A 100 -27.90 -11.84 8.69
C GLN A 100 -27.05 -13.13 8.67
N ASP A 101 -25.89 -13.09 8.01
CA ASP A 101 -24.91 -14.16 7.94
C ASP A 101 -23.47 -13.58 7.92
N PHE A 102 -22.48 -14.47 7.83
CA PHE A 102 -21.07 -14.07 7.79
C PHE A 102 -20.71 -13.25 6.54
N GLU A 103 -21.39 -13.46 5.41
CA GLU A 103 -21.17 -12.67 4.20
C GLU A 103 -21.67 -11.23 4.40
N GLY A 104 -22.84 -11.06 5.03
CA GLY A 104 -23.38 -9.77 5.46
C GLY A 104 -22.48 -9.05 6.47
N VAL A 105 -21.90 -9.78 7.42
CA VAL A 105 -20.91 -9.23 8.35
C VAL A 105 -19.65 -8.76 7.63
N LEU A 106 -19.14 -9.53 6.66
CA LEU A 106 -17.94 -9.17 5.90
C LEU A 106 -18.16 -7.95 4.99
N THR A 107 -19.32 -7.89 4.31
CA THR A 107 -19.66 -6.78 3.41
C THR A 107 -19.96 -5.48 4.15
N SER A 108 -20.45 -5.55 5.39
CA SER A 108 -20.66 -4.38 6.27
C SER A 108 -19.44 -4.02 7.12
N ALA A 109 -18.34 -4.75 6.98
CA ALA A 109 -17.17 -4.58 7.82
C ALA A 109 -16.66 -3.13 7.78
N THR A 110 -16.41 -2.58 8.96
CA THR A 110 -15.84 -1.25 9.17
C THR A 110 -14.69 -1.37 10.15
N GLY A 111 -13.61 -0.61 9.93
CA GLY A 111 -12.48 -0.63 10.84
C GLY A 111 -11.26 0.09 10.32
N ASP A 112 -10.20 0.06 11.11
CA ASP A 112 -8.91 0.64 10.77
C ASP A 112 -7.82 -0.42 10.95
N ALA A 113 -6.83 -0.39 10.08
CA ALA A 113 -5.67 -1.24 10.13
C ALA A 113 -4.40 -0.50 9.75
N THR A 114 -3.29 -0.89 10.36
CA THR A 114 -1.94 -0.53 9.92
C THR A 114 -1.25 -1.79 9.47
N VAL A 115 -0.63 -1.73 8.29
CA VAL A 115 0.04 -2.87 7.65
C VAL A 115 1.45 -2.47 7.28
N ALA A 116 2.39 -3.37 7.52
CA ALA A 116 3.75 -3.30 7.03
C ALA A 116 4.12 -4.61 6.34
N ILE A 117 4.70 -4.54 5.15
CA ILE A 117 5.29 -5.70 4.47
C ILE A 117 6.74 -5.41 4.21
N VAL A 118 7.64 -6.31 4.61
CA VAL A 118 9.08 -6.17 4.39
C VAL A 118 9.63 -7.26 3.49
N ASP A 119 10.73 -6.93 2.82
CA ASP A 119 11.58 -7.84 2.05
C ASP A 119 10.80 -8.73 1.08
N GLY A 120 10.13 -8.09 0.13
CA GLY A 120 9.19 -8.77 -0.76
C GLY A 120 9.37 -8.41 -2.23
N THR A 121 8.55 -9.04 -3.05
CA THR A 121 8.50 -8.80 -4.49
C THR A 121 7.06 -8.78 -4.97
N ILE A 122 6.73 -7.92 -5.92
CA ILE A 122 5.46 -7.91 -6.65
C ILE A 122 5.74 -8.38 -8.07
N ARG A 123 5.14 -9.48 -8.49
CA ARG A 123 5.25 -9.96 -9.88
C ARG A 123 4.28 -9.19 -10.77
N ARG A 124 4.72 -8.94 -12.02
CA ARG A 124 3.91 -8.33 -13.10
C ARG A 124 3.59 -6.85 -12.93
N LEU A 125 4.13 -6.14 -11.95
CA LEU A 125 3.87 -4.71 -11.79
C LEU A 125 4.48 -3.89 -12.94
N ASN A 126 5.58 -4.37 -13.53
CA ASN A 126 6.24 -3.79 -14.71
C ASN A 126 6.62 -2.32 -14.55
N LEU A 127 6.92 -1.88 -13.33
CA LEU A 127 7.07 -0.47 -12.99
C LEU A 127 8.27 0.16 -13.70
N ILE A 128 9.43 -0.48 -13.59
CA ILE A 128 10.67 0.00 -14.20
C ILE A 128 10.55 0.03 -15.72
N ARG A 129 10.00 -1.04 -16.31
CA ARG A 129 9.76 -1.11 -17.75
C ARG A 129 8.85 0.04 -18.23
N THR A 130 7.77 0.30 -17.50
CA THR A 130 6.82 1.38 -17.82
C THR A 130 7.51 2.75 -17.80
N ILE A 131 8.40 2.98 -16.84
CA ILE A 131 9.20 4.20 -16.73
C ILE A 131 10.19 4.33 -17.90
N VAL A 132 10.93 3.27 -18.22
CA VAL A 132 11.93 3.28 -19.31
C VAL A 132 11.27 3.49 -20.67
N LEU A 133 10.10 2.87 -20.91
CA LEU A 133 9.30 3.12 -22.10
C LEU A 133 8.80 4.57 -22.16
N PHE A 134 8.37 5.14 -21.04
CA PHE A 134 7.99 6.54 -20.95
C PHE A 134 9.16 7.48 -21.28
N PHE A 135 10.40 7.08 -21.01
CA PHE A 135 11.60 7.82 -21.42
C PHE A 135 11.92 7.73 -22.92
N GLY A 136 11.11 7.02 -23.71
CA GLY A 136 11.32 6.86 -25.15
C GLY A 136 12.45 5.88 -25.48
N ARG A 137 12.82 4.99 -24.54
CA ARG A 137 13.79 3.91 -24.76
C ARG A 137 13.04 2.58 -24.87
N PRO A 138 12.60 2.16 -26.07
CA PRO A 138 12.02 0.85 -26.26
C PRO A 138 13.11 -0.20 -26.15
N GLU A 139 13.21 -0.89 -25.01
CA GLU A 139 13.77 -2.23 -25.01
C GLU A 139 12.67 -3.19 -25.50
N ALA A 140 12.97 -3.84 -26.63
CA ALA A 140 12.12 -4.88 -27.20
C ALA A 140 12.19 -6.13 -26.32
N ASP A 141 11.03 -6.62 -25.87
CA ASP A 141 10.83 -7.92 -25.22
C ASP A 141 11.59 -8.22 -23.93
N ALA A 142 11.50 -7.33 -22.93
CA ALA A 142 11.69 -7.75 -21.54
C ALA A 142 10.42 -8.44 -21.01
N PRO A 143 10.50 -9.66 -20.42
CA PRO A 143 9.35 -10.33 -19.80
C PRO A 143 8.77 -9.49 -18.66
N ALA A 144 7.53 -9.80 -18.25
CA ALA A 144 6.87 -9.10 -17.15
C ALA A 144 7.78 -9.05 -15.91
N GLY A 145 8.16 -7.85 -15.50
CA GLY A 145 9.10 -7.59 -14.43
C GLY A 145 8.59 -8.12 -13.09
N THR A 146 9.54 -8.44 -12.22
CA THR A 146 9.27 -8.64 -10.79
C THR A 146 9.91 -7.47 -10.06
N GLU A 147 9.09 -6.72 -9.33
CA GLU A 147 9.48 -5.52 -8.61
C GLU A 147 9.79 -5.88 -7.17
N ALA A 148 11.08 -5.88 -6.82
CA ALA A 148 11.51 -6.03 -5.44
C ALA A 148 11.24 -4.76 -4.64
N PHE A 149 10.84 -4.91 -3.38
CA PHE A 149 10.68 -3.81 -2.43
C PHE A 149 11.30 -4.19 -1.08
N GLN A 150 11.78 -3.18 -0.37
CA GLN A 150 12.33 -3.34 0.98
C GLN A 150 11.21 -3.25 2.01
N ARG A 151 10.28 -2.31 1.81
CA ARG A 151 9.17 -2.07 2.72
C ARG A 151 7.97 -1.45 2.03
N ILE A 152 6.79 -1.91 2.39
CA ILE A 152 5.50 -1.28 2.13
C ILE A 152 4.88 -0.95 3.49
N ASP A 153 4.40 0.27 3.65
CA ASP A 153 3.62 0.72 4.80
C ASP A 153 2.28 1.27 4.31
N ALA A 154 1.19 0.91 4.98
CA ALA A 154 -0.14 1.43 4.68
C ALA A 154 -0.97 1.62 5.95
N ARG A 155 -1.76 2.69 5.97
CA ARG A 155 -2.90 2.84 6.89
C ARG A 155 -4.17 2.68 6.08
N ILE A 156 -4.99 1.72 6.50
CA ILE A 156 -6.16 1.27 5.76
C ILE A 156 -7.38 1.52 6.63
N ARG A 157 -8.41 2.11 6.04
CA ARG A 157 -9.75 2.17 6.60
C ARG A 157 -10.65 1.27 5.77
N VAL A 158 -11.41 0.41 6.41
CA VAL A 158 -12.41 -0.43 5.75
C VAL A 158 -13.77 0.14 6.06
N ALA A 159 -14.63 0.27 5.06
CA ALA A 159 -16.05 0.59 5.20
C ALA A 159 -16.79 0.07 3.97
N ASP A 160 -17.98 -0.51 4.18
CA ASP A 160 -18.89 -0.95 3.11
C ASP A 160 -18.22 -1.83 2.03
N GLY A 161 -17.35 -2.75 2.48
CA GLY A 161 -16.62 -3.66 1.58
C GLY A 161 -15.48 -3.01 0.79
N VAL A 162 -15.13 -1.76 1.07
CA VAL A 162 -14.03 -1.04 0.43
C VAL A 162 -12.93 -0.71 1.44
N ALA A 163 -11.72 -1.16 1.16
CA ALA A 163 -10.52 -0.76 1.88
C ALA A 163 -9.90 0.47 1.21
N THR A 164 -9.77 1.57 1.94
CA THR A 164 -9.15 2.82 1.48
C THR A 164 -7.83 3.04 2.19
N ALA A 165 -6.77 3.28 1.41
CA ALA A 165 -5.48 3.71 1.90
C ALA A 165 -5.29 5.21 1.59
N ASP A 166 -5.34 6.05 2.61
CA ASP A 166 -5.09 7.50 2.46
C ASP A 166 -3.59 7.79 2.27
N ALA A 167 -2.74 6.90 2.78
CA ALA A 167 -1.30 6.95 2.60
C ALA A 167 -0.73 5.52 2.55
N LEU A 168 -0.12 5.21 1.41
CA LEU A 168 0.68 4.01 1.18
C LEU A 168 2.07 4.45 0.72
N THR A 169 3.11 3.89 1.31
CA THR A 169 4.49 4.10 0.84
C THR A 169 5.15 2.78 0.54
N MET A 170 5.89 2.71 -0.56
CA MET A 170 6.75 1.59 -0.90
C MET A 170 8.16 2.09 -1.16
N ARG A 171 9.15 1.45 -0.54
CA ARG A 171 10.57 1.70 -0.75
C ARG A 171 11.16 0.57 -1.58
N SER A 172 11.87 0.92 -2.65
CA SER A 172 12.57 -0.05 -3.49
C SER A 172 13.94 0.50 -3.93
N PRO A 173 14.83 -0.36 -4.47
CA PRO A 173 16.15 0.08 -4.94
C PRO A 173 16.08 1.18 -6.01
N ASP A 174 15.10 1.12 -6.90
CA ASP A 174 15.04 1.97 -8.08
C ASP A 174 13.92 3.01 -8.05
N VAL A 175 12.80 2.74 -7.35
CA VAL A 175 11.63 3.61 -7.33
C VAL A 175 10.95 3.58 -5.96
N ASP A 176 10.91 4.74 -5.29
CA ASP A 176 9.98 4.90 -4.18
C ASP A 176 8.60 5.25 -4.72
N LEU A 177 7.56 4.71 -4.11
CA LEU A 177 6.17 4.98 -4.47
C LEU A 177 5.44 5.54 -3.25
N GLU A 178 4.72 6.63 -3.47
CA GLU A 178 3.77 7.21 -2.52
C GLU A 178 2.40 7.19 -3.18
N ALA A 179 1.41 6.55 -2.56
CA ALA A 179 0.11 6.34 -3.17
C ALA A 179 -1.06 6.54 -2.22
N GLU A 180 -2.20 6.80 -2.83
CA GLU A 180 -3.53 6.78 -2.24
C GLU A 180 -4.44 5.94 -3.13
N GLY A 181 -5.39 5.23 -2.56
CA GLY A 181 -6.28 4.39 -3.37
C GLY A 181 -7.27 3.56 -2.59
N THR A 182 -8.01 2.76 -3.33
CA THR A 182 -9.07 1.88 -2.84
C THR A 182 -8.90 0.47 -3.38
N LEU A 183 -9.22 -0.51 -2.54
CA LEU A 183 -9.40 -1.91 -2.88
C LEU A 183 -10.84 -2.31 -2.55
N ASP A 184 -11.59 -2.74 -3.55
CA ASP A 184 -12.87 -3.40 -3.34
C ASP A 184 -12.61 -4.85 -2.88
N LEU A 185 -13.08 -5.21 -1.68
CA LEU A 185 -12.81 -6.51 -1.06
C LEU A 185 -13.58 -7.66 -1.71
N GLY A 186 -14.71 -7.37 -2.37
CA GLY A 186 -15.51 -8.37 -3.08
C GLY A 186 -14.97 -8.65 -4.48
N THR A 187 -14.73 -7.59 -5.26
CA THR A 187 -14.25 -7.71 -6.65
C THR A 187 -12.73 -7.80 -6.76
N LYS A 188 -12.00 -7.52 -5.68
CA LYS A 188 -10.53 -7.39 -5.63
C LYS A 188 -9.99 -6.27 -6.53
N ALA A 189 -10.85 -5.35 -6.96
CA ALA A 189 -10.47 -4.27 -7.88
C ALA A 189 -9.66 -3.19 -7.17
N LEU A 190 -8.58 -2.75 -7.82
CA LEU A 190 -7.70 -1.69 -7.35
C LEU A 190 -7.92 -0.42 -8.17
N ALA A 191 -7.95 0.73 -7.49
CA ALA A 191 -7.93 2.03 -8.14
C ALA A 191 -7.18 3.03 -7.25
N GLY A 192 -6.31 3.86 -7.86
CA GLY A 192 -5.57 4.83 -7.07
C GLY A 192 -4.69 5.75 -7.88
N ARG A 193 -3.98 6.61 -7.17
CA ARG A 193 -2.97 7.51 -7.71
C ARG A 193 -1.66 7.30 -6.95
N ALA A 194 -0.57 7.49 -7.65
CA ALA A 194 0.77 7.35 -7.11
C ALA A 194 1.69 8.47 -7.57
N ARG A 195 2.71 8.73 -6.76
CA ARG A 195 3.92 9.48 -7.12
C ARG A 195 5.07 8.49 -7.10
N LEU A 196 5.79 8.42 -8.21
CA LEU A 196 6.97 7.59 -8.36
C LEU A 196 8.20 8.48 -8.26
N LEU A 197 9.03 8.25 -7.25
CA LEU A 197 10.28 8.96 -7.04
C LEU A 197 11.41 8.05 -7.48
N LEU A 198 12.04 8.36 -8.60
CA LEU A 198 13.06 7.50 -9.20
C LEU A 198 14.40 7.69 -8.50
N SER A 199 15.18 6.62 -8.39
CA SER A 199 16.58 6.68 -7.94
C SER A 199 17.40 7.61 -8.84
N GLU A 200 18.56 8.07 -8.36
CA GLU A 200 19.48 8.86 -9.19
C GLU A 200 19.94 8.09 -10.43
N SER A 201 20.22 6.79 -10.28
CA SER A 201 20.59 5.88 -11.36
C SER A 201 19.51 5.85 -12.46
N LEU A 202 18.26 5.59 -12.07
CA LEU A 202 17.15 5.52 -13.03
C LEU A 202 16.81 6.90 -13.62
N SER A 203 16.90 7.96 -12.81
CA SER A 203 16.74 9.35 -13.27
C SER A 203 17.80 9.75 -14.29
N GLY A 204 19.04 9.25 -14.16
CA GLY A 204 20.14 9.49 -15.09
C GLY A 204 19.90 8.91 -16.49
N GLN A 205 19.05 7.89 -16.60
CA GLN A 205 18.67 7.28 -17.88
C GLN A 205 17.67 8.15 -18.66
N ALA A 206 16.97 9.07 -17.99
CA ALA A 206 16.04 9.97 -18.65
C ALA A 206 16.77 10.95 -19.59
N GLY A 207 16.16 11.22 -20.74
CA GLY A 207 16.62 12.24 -21.67
C GLY A 207 16.72 13.62 -20.99
N THR A 208 17.62 14.47 -21.50
CA THR A 208 17.89 15.81 -20.95
C THR A 208 16.64 16.69 -20.87
N ASP A 209 15.65 16.43 -21.73
CA ASP A 209 14.39 17.14 -21.72
C ASP A 209 13.52 16.71 -20.55
N LEU A 210 13.33 15.41 -20.31
CA LEU A 210 12.54 14.91 -19.17
C LEU A 210 13.13 15.32 -17.81
N ARG A 211 14.47 15.32 -17.68
CA ARG A 211 15.15 15.81 -16.47
C ARG A 211 14.83 17.28 -16.18
N ARG A 212 14.76 18.15 -17.19
CA ARG A 212 14.43 19.58 -16.95
C ARG A 212 13.04 19.81 -16.36
N PHE A 213 12.15 18.83 -16.48
CA PHE A 213 10.71 18.97 -16.35
C PHE A 213 10.07 18.19 -15.19
N THR A 214 10.79 17.22 -14.60
CA THR A 214 10.22 16.32 -13.58
C THR A 214 11.05 16.24 -12.30
N LEU A 215 12.10 17.05 -12.17
CA LEU A 215 12.98 17.06 -10.99
C LEU A 215 12.32 17.73 -9.77
N GLU A 216 12.30 17.02 -8.65
CA GLU A 216 12.23 17.59 -7.30
C GLU A 216 13.60 17.31 -6.64
N GLY A 217 14.47 18.33 -6.56
CA GLY A 217 15.88 18.13 -6.24
C GLY A 217 16.62 17.44 -7.39
N ASP A 218 17.30 16.32 -7.10
CA ASP A 218 18.06 15.51 -8.07
C ASP A 218 17.30 14.27 -8.56
N ARG A 219 16.05 14.07 -8.10
CA ARG A 219 15.23 12.89 -8.43
C ARG A 219 14.05 13.26 -9.32
N ILE A 220 13.78 12.41 -10.31
CA ILE A 220 12.59 12.53 -11.15
C ILE A 220 11.36 12.04 -10.38
N VAL A 221 10.29 12.84 -10.40
CA VAL A 221 8.98 12.50 -9.82
C VAL A 221 7.94 12.38 -10.93
N LEU A 222 7.38 11.19 -11.09
CA LEU A 222 6.35 10.90 -12.09
C LEU A 222 5.00 10.66 -11.42
N PRO A 223 3.93 11.39 -11.81
CA PRO A 223 2.58 11.01 -11.43
C PRO A 223 2.16 9.73 -12.16
N ALA A 224 1.49 8.85 -11.44
CA ALA A 224 1.02 7.56 -11.94
C ALA A 224 -0.39 7.24 -11.45
N THR A 225 -1.06 6.34 -12.15
CA THR A 225 -2.35 5.77 -11.79
C THR A 225 -2.18 4.30 -11.49
N ILE A 226 -2.86 3.83 -10.45
CA ILE A 226 -2.94 2.42 -10.06
C ILE A 226 -4.30 1.88 -10.50
N GLY A 227 -4.33 0.70 -11.10
CA GLY A 227 -5.56 0.04 -11.55
C GLY A 227 -5.43 -1.48 -11.57
N GLY A 228 -6.45 -2.16 -12.08
CA GLY A 228 -6.46 -3.62 -12.23
C GLY A 228 -7.06 -4.31 -11.01
N THR A 229 -6.47 -5.44 -10.60
CA THR A 229 -6.92 -6.22 -9.44
C THR A 229 -5.75 -6.58 -8.54
N LEU A 230 -6.03 -7.06 -7.32
CA LEU A 230 -4.98 -7.55 -6.42
C LEU A 230 -4.14 -8.69 -7.04
N GLY A 231 -4.72 -9.50 -7.92
CA GLY A 231 -4.02 -10.59 -8.60
C GLY A 231 -3.23 -10.15 -9.84
N ASP A 232 -3.65 -9.05 -10.47
CA ASP A 232 -3.04 -8.48 -11.67
C ASP A 232 -3.05 -6.94 -11.57
N PRO A 233 -2.17 -6.37 -10.72
CA PRO A 233 -2.10 -4.93 -10.52
C PRO A 233 -1.42 -4.27 -11.72
N SER A 234 -1.85 -3.05 -12.04
CA SER A 234 -1.27 -2.26 -13.13
C SER A 234 -0.92 -0.86 -12.66
N VAL A 235 0.21 -0.34 -13.17
CA VAL A 235 0.66 1.03 -12.92
C VAL A 235 0.90 1.71 -14.27
N GLY A 236 0.25 2.85 -14.49
CA GLY A 236 0.42 3.67 -15.69
C GLY A 236 0.98 5.05 -15.33
N ILE A 237 1.90 5.59 -16.13
CA ILE A 237 2.36 6.97 -15.97
C ILE A 237 1.28 7.93 -16.49
N ASP A 238 0.88 8.89 -15.66
CA ASP A 238 -0.02 9.96 -16.09
C ASP A 238 0.79 11.00 -16.87
N ALA A 239 0.98 10.75 -18.17
CA ALA A 239 1.73 11.62 -19.06
C ALA A 239 1.16 13.05 -19.11
N ARG A 240 -0.17 13.21 -18.98
CA ARG A 240 -0.80 14.54 -19.00
C ARG A 240 -0.44 15.32 -17.74
N ALA A 241 -0.54 14.69 -16.57
CA ALA A 241 -0.14 15.29 -15.31
C ALA A 241 1.37 15.56 -15.26
N ALA A 242 2.20 14.68 -15.82
CA ALA A 242 3.65 14.85 -15.90
C ALA A 242 4.03 16.09 -16.71
N VAL A 243 3.43 16.28 -17.90
CA VAL A 243 3.64 17.46 -18.74
C VAL A 243 3.09 18.74 -18.09
N GLY A 244 1.92 18.67 -17.44
CA GLY A 244 1.35 19.81 -16.72
C GLY A 244 2.24 20.31 -15.57
N ARG A 245 2.83 19.39 -14.79
CA ARG A 245 3.79 19.73 -13.73
C ARG A 245 5.06 20.37 -14.28
N ALA A 246 5.58 19.85 -15.38
CA ALA A 246 6.75 20.39 -16.05
C ALA A 246 6.62 21.89 -16.38
N LEU A 247 5.49 22.26 -16.99
CA LEU A 247 5.18 23.63 -17.35
C LEU A 247 5.05 24.52 -16.10
N THR A 248 4.37 24.03 -15.06
CA THR A 248 4.18 24.77 -13.81
C THR A 248 5.50 25.03 -13.08
N ASN A 249 6.40 24.04 -13.03
CA ASN A 249 7.70 24.17 -12.39
C ASN A 249 8.62 25.16 -13.12
N GLU A 250 8.60 25.17 -14.46
CA GLU A 250 9.36 26.14 -15.25
C GLU A 250 8.86 27.57 -15.03
N LEU A 251 7.54 27.79 -14.99
CA LEU A 251 6.95 29.10 -14.70
C LEU A 251 7.40 29.61 -13.32
N ARG A 252 7.34 28.77 -12.29
CA ARG A 252 7.81 29.14 -10.94
C ARG A 252 9.30 29.47 -10.91
N ARG A 253 10.15 28.68 -11.58
CA ARG A 253 11.60 28.93 -11.65
C ARG A 253 11.92 30.25 -12.35
N ARG A 254 11.26 30.56 -13.47
CA ARG A 254 11.42 31.84 -14.17
C ARG A 254 10.97 33.03 -13.32
N LEU A 255 9.82 32.92 -12.65
CA LEU A 255 9.31 33.98 -11.77
C LEU A 255 10.22 34.21 -10.56
N GLY A 256 10.72 33.14 -9.92
CA GLY A 256 11.68 33.24 -8.83
C GLY A 256 12.98 33.95 -9.24
N GLY A 257 13.56 33.58 -10.38
CA GLY A 257 14.79 34.19 -10.90
C GLY A 257 14.64 35.66 -11.35
N VAL A 258 13.42 36.13 -11.60
CA VAL A 258 13.14 37.56 -11.87
C VAL A 258 13.02 38.33 -10.55
N LEU A 259 12.31 37.79 -9.56
CA LEU A 259 12.16 38.40 -8.24
C LEU A 259 13.50 38.53 -7.50
N GLU A 260 14.38 37.55 -7.64
CA GLU A 260 15.72 37.58 -7.04
C GLU A 260 16.63 38.64 -7.69
N ARG A 261 16.53 38.82 -9.02
CA ARG A 261 17.23 39.90 -9.73
C ARG A 261 16.73 41.30 -9.35
N LEU A 262 15.45 41.45 -9.03
CA LEU A 262 14.90 42.71 -8.53
C LEU A 262 15.25 43.00 -7.06
N ARG A 263 15.63 41.97 -6.30
CA ARG A 263 16.08 42.10 -4.91
C ARG A 263 17.58 42.35 -4.77
N GLN A 264 18.37 42.11 -5.81
CA GLN A 264 19.80 42.45 -5.80
C GLN A 264 19.96 43.97 -5.95
N PRO A 265 20.62 44.66 -5.00
CA PRO A 265 20.90 46.08 -5.14
C PRO A 265 21.86 46.29 -6.32
N GLN A 266 21.49 47.19 -7.21
CA GLN A 266 22.29 47.57 -8.38
C GLN A 266 23.70 47.97 -7.92
N PRO A 267 24.79 47.39 -8.46
CA PRO A 267 26.14 47.80 -8.08
C PRO A 267 26.31 49.28 -8.44
N ALA A 268 26.74 50.08 -7.45
CA ALA A 268 26.91 51.52 -7.59
C ALA A 268 27.83 51.83 -8.78
N ALA A 269 27.38 52.70 -9.67
CA ALA A 269 28.14 53.14 -10.83
C ALA A 269 29.50 53.71 -10.38
N GLU A 270 30.57 53.15 -10.93
CA GLU A 270 31.94 53.58 -10.66
C GLU A 270 32.15 55.02 -11.19
N PRO A 271 32.66 55.96 -10.39
CA PRO A 271 32.77 57.35 -10.78
C PRO A 271 33.76 57.52 -11.94
N PRO A 272 33.52 58.46 -12.87
CA PRO A 272 34.34 58.61 -14.06
C PRO A 272 35.78 59.00 -13.69
N PRO A 273 36.78 58.56 -14.47
CA PRO A 273 38.17 58.88 -14.21
C PRO A 273 38.38 60.39 -14.35
N THR A 274 39.03 60.97 -13.35
CA THR A 274 39.36 62.40 -13.28
C THR A 274 40.50 62.71 -14.26
N PRO A 275 40.47 63.84 -15.00
CA PRO A 275 41.44 64.17 -16.05
C PRO A 275 42.86 64.37 -15.53
#